data_AF-A0AAV3GFR6-F1
#
_entry.id   AF-A0AAV3GFR6-F1
#
_cell.length_a   1.000
_cell.length_b   1.000
_cell.length_c   1.000
_cell.angle_alpha   90.00
_cell.angle_beta   90.00
_cell.angle_gamma   90.00
#
_symmetry.space_group_name_H-M   'P 1'
#
loop_
_entity.id
_entity.type
_entity.pdbx_description
1 polymer ?
#
loop_
_entity_poly.entity_id
_entity_poly.type
_entity_poly.pdbx_seq_one_letter_code
_entity_poly.pdbx_strand_id
1 'polypeptide(L)'
;MAKVTGTKVITNQVRLSFVHVLEPHAMEEGQEKKYSCMLIIPKDDKETLKAMKEAIKTAYEGAKGDKLKGVKFDRLKTTLRDGDEEMDTEERPEFENAMFINVSSKTKPQVVKREDGVLVKTDDPDEVYSGVYAIASI
;
A
#
# COMPACT_ATOMS: atom_id res chain seq x y z
N MET A 1 10.24 11.60 3.92
CA MET A 1 9.57 11.61 5.22
C MET A 1 8.13 11.23 4.99
N ALA A 2 7.75 10.09 5.55
CA ALA A 2 6.38 9.63 5.53
C ALA A 2 5.50 10.64 6.26
N LYS A 3 4.25 10.76 5.83
CA LYS A 3 3.29 11.72 6.42
C LYS A 3 1.98 11.02 6.71
N VAL A 4 1.33 11.39 7.80
CA VAL A 4 -0.02 10.95 8.13
C VAL A 4 -0.93 12.16 8.32
N THR A 5 -2.13 12.10 7.78
CA THR A 5 -3.18 13.11 7.97
C THR A 5 -4.53 12.42 8.08
N GLY A 6 -5.02 12.25 9.31
CA GLY A 6 -6.19 11.43 9.59
C GLY A 6 -5.91 9.97 9.24
N THR A 7 -6.64 9.44 8.25
CA THR A 7 -6.47 8.06 7.75
C THR A 7 -5.54 7.97 6.54
N LYS A 8 -5.06 9.10 6.01
CA LYS A 8 -4.23 9.16 4.81
C LYS A 8 -2.75 9.06 5.16
N VAL A 9 -2.00 8.22 4.44
CA VAL A 9 -0.55 8.05 4.59
C VAL A 9 0.17 8.31 3.27
N ILE A 10 1.23 9.12 3.31
CA ILE A 10 2.23 9.19 2.24
C ILE A 10 3.44 8.40 2.72
N THR A 11 3.85 7.37 1.98
CA THR A 11 4.99 6.51 2.35
C THR A 11 6.33 7.23 2.13
N ASN A 12 7.41 6.72 2.74
CA ASN A 12 8.74 6.87 2.13
C ASN A 12 8.84 5.95 0.89
N GLN A 13 10.05 5.72 0.39
CA GLN A 13 10.28 4.83 -0.74
C GLN A 13 9.90 3.38 -0.38
N VAL A 14 8.97 2.80 -1.14
CA VAL A 14 8.50 1.41 -1.02
C VAL A 14 8.68 0.70 -2.36
N ARG A 15 8.76 -0.63 -2.35
CA ARG A 15 8.83 -1.41 -3.59
C ARG A 15 7.42 -1.82 -4.02
N LEU A 16 7.09 -1.64 -5.29
CA LEU A 16 5.79 -2.06 -5.83
C LEU A 16 5.85 -3.52 -6.29
N SER A 17 4.76 -4.24 -6.12
CA SER A 17 4.54 -5.58 -6.68
C SER A 17 3.09 -5.71 -7.17
N PHE A 18 2.79 -6.67 -8.05
CA PHE A 18 1.47 -6.87 -8.65
C PHE A 18 0.83 -5.58 -9.18
N VAL A 19 1.57 -4.85 -10.02
CA VAL A 19 1.21 -3.49 -10.44
C VAL A 19 0.11 -3.50 -11.52
N HIS A 20 -1.03 -2.91 -11.18
CA HIS A 20 -2.19 -2.69 -12.04
C HIS A 20 -2.71 -1.25 -11.89
N VAL A 21 -1.81 -0.27 -11.93
CA VAL A 21 -2.14 1.16 -11.73
C VAL A 21 -2.41 1.91 -13.05
N LEU A 22 -1.91 1.38 -14.17
CA LEU A 22 -2.12 1.95 -15.51
C LEU A 22 -3.46 1.49 -16.11
N GLU A 23 -3.79 0.21 -15.90
CA GLU A 23 -5.00 -0.46 -16.35
C GLU A 23 -5.61 -1.29 -15.20
N PRO A 24 -6.94 -1.27 -15.01
CA PRO A 24 -7.56 -1.97 -13.90
C PRO A 24 -7.66 -3.48 -14.16
N HIS A 25 -7.45 -4.27 -13.12
CA HIS A 25 -7.42 -5.73 -13.15
C HIS A 25 -8.47 -6.32 -12.20
N ALA A 26 -9.05 -7.47 -12.57
CA ALA A 26 -9.91 -8.24 -11.69
C ALA A 26 -9.05 -9.31 -11.02
N MET A 27 -8.92 -9.24 -9.68
CA MET A 27 -8.09 -10.18 -8.91
C MET A 27 -8.55 -11.63 -9.05
N GLU A 28 -9.86 -11.84 -9.23
CA GLU A 28 -10.45 -13.14 -9.51
C GLU A 28 -11.50 -13.01 -10.62
N GLU A 29 -11.80 -14.12 -11.29
CA GLU A 29 -12.82 -14.16 -12.33
C GLU A 29 -14.18 -13.73 -11.76
N GLY A 30 -14.86 -12.82 -12.47
CA GLY A 30 -16.17 -12.28 -12.06
C GLY A 30 -16.13 -11.10 -11.09
N GLN A 31 -14.97 -10.69 -10.58
CA GLN A 31 -14.86 -9.48 -9.74
C GLN A 31 -14.79 -8.18 -10.55
N GLU A 32 -15.21 -7.07 -9.91
CA GLU A 32 -15.07 -5.72 -10.47
C GLU A 32 -13.58 -5.38 -10.68
N LYS A 33 -13.22 -4.96 -11.90
CA LYS A 33 -11.85 -4.51 -12.21
C LYS A 33 -11.51 -3.28 -11.39
N LYS A 34 -10.35 -3.30 -10.73
CA LYS A 34 -9.83 -2.19 -9.92
C LYS A 34 -8.38 -1.90 -10.28
N TYR A 35 -7.97 -0.66 -10.04
CA TYR A 35 -6.57 -0.32 -10.03
C TYR A 35 -5.97 -0.80 -8.71
N SER A 36 -4.84 -1.48 -8.74
CA SER A 36 -4.24 -2.04 -7.53
C SER A 36 -2.73 -2.14 -7.64
N CYS A 37 -2.09 -2.22 -6.48
CA CYS A 37 -0.73 -2.69 -6.34
C CYS A 37 -0.52 -3.24 -4.93
N MET A 38 0.57 -3.95 -4.76
CA MET A 38 1.12 -4.31 -3.47
C MET A 38 2.27 -3.37 -3.15
N LEU A 39 2.26 -2.81 -1.95
CA LEU A 39 3.37 -2.04 -1.40
C LEU A 39 4.17 -2.94 -0.47
N ILE A 40 5.47 -3.07 -0.73
CA ILE A 40 6.42 -3.76 0.13
C ILE A 40 7.23 -2.68 0.86
N ILE A 41 7.10 -2.65 2.18
CA ILE A 41 7.65 -1.63 3.07
C ILE A 41 8.73 -2.28 3.94
N PRO A 42 10.00 -1.87 3.84
CA PRO A 42 11.05 -2.40 4.71
C PRO A 42 10.67 -2.22 6.18
N LYS A 43 10.89 -3.25 7.02
CA LYS A 43 10.64 -3.16 8.46
C LYS A 43 11.47 -2.07 9.11
N ASP A 44 12.59 -1.69 8.53
CA ASP A 44 13.46 -0.60 8.98
C ASP A 44 12.86 0.79 8.76
N ASP A 45 11.86 0.93 7.89
CA ASP A 45 11.11 2.18 7.69
C ASP A 45 10.08 2.38 8.82
N LYS A 46 10.61 2.65 10.02
CA LYS A 46 9.79 2.86 11.22
C LYS A 46 8.86 4.07 11.08
N GLU A 47 9.22 5.04 10.23
CA GLU A 47 8.40 6.25 10.00
C GLU A 47 7.12 5.89 9.24
N THR A 48 7.22 5.20 8.10
CA THR A 48 6.04 4.75 7.32
C THR A 48 5.19 3.78 8.15
N LEU A 49 5.81 2.81 8.83
CA LEU A 49 5.06 1.83 9.63
C LEU A 49 4.34 2.46 10.83
N LYS A 50 4.95 3.46 11.48
CA LYS A 50 4.29 4.23 12.53
C LYS A 50 3.11 5.03 11.96
N ALA A 51 3.30 5.71 10.84
CA ALA A 51 2.24 6.46 10.16
C ALA A 51 1.05 5.57 9.78
N MET A 52 1.31 4.37 9.25
CA MET A 52 0.25 3.39 8.94
C MET A 52 -0.49 2.91 10.19
N LYS A 53 0.22 2.59 11.28
CA LYS A 53 -0.41 2.20 12.55
C LYS A 53 -1.29 3.31 13.13
N GLU A 54 -0.84 4.57 13.03
CA GLU A 54 -1.63 5.74 13.44
C GLU A 54 -2.88 5.94 12.56
N ALA A 55 -2.76 5.76 11.25
CA ALA A 55 -3.90 5.83 10.33
C ALA A 55 -4.92 4.72 10.58
N ILE A 56 -4.47 3.49 10.82
CA ILE A 56 -5.33 2.34 11.19
C ILE A 56 -6.08 2.62 12.49
N LYS A 57 -5.38 3.16 13.51
CA LYS A 57 -6.01 3.55 14.77
C LYS A 57 -7.07 4.63 14.55
N THR A 58 -6.76 5.66 13.76
CA THR A 58 -7.71 6.72 13.41
C THR A 58 -8.95 6.17 12.71
N ALA A 59 -8.77 5.25 11.74
CA ALA A 59 -9.86 4.61 11.02
C ALA A 59 -10.75 3.77 11.95
N TYR A 60 -10.13 2.99 12.86
CA TYR A 60 -10.85 2.23 13.88
C TYR A 60 -11.67 3.14 14.80
N GLU A 61 -11.08 4.22 15.31
CA GLU A 61 -11.76 5.16 16.20
C GLU A 61 -12.98 5.83 15.55
N GLY A 62 -12.90 6.13 14.25
CA GLY A 62 -14.03 6.66 13.47
C GLY A 62 -15.14 5.62 13.20
N ALA A 63 -14.84 4.33 13.26
CA ALA A 63 -15.77 3.26 12.92
C ALA A 63 -16.28 2.43 14.12
N LYS A 64 -15.62 2.49 15.28
CA LYS A 64 -15.94 1.68 16.48
C LYS A 64 -17.35 1.91 17.05
N GLY A 65 -17.97 3.04 16.76
CA GLY A 65 -19.34 3.35 17.18
C GLY A 65 -20.43 2.71 16.31
N ASP A 66 -20.07 2.24 15.11
CA ASP A 66 -21.00 1.77 14.09
C ASP A 66 -20.50 0.46 13.47
N LYS A 67 -19.74 0.54 12.36
CA LYS A 67 -19.26 -0.62 11.58
C LYS A 67 -18.39 -1.61 12.38
N LEU A 68 -17.70 -1.13 13.41
CA LEU A 68 -16.82 -1.94 14.26
C LEU A 68 -17.35 -2.05 15.70
N LYS A 69 -18.66 -1.88 15.91
CA LYS A 69 -19.27 -1.96 17.24
C LYS A 69 -18.98 -3.32 17.90
N GLY A 70 -18.35 -3.28 19.08
CA GLY A 70 -17.98 -4.47 19.86
C GLY A 70 -16.68 -5.16 19.41
N VAL A 71 -16.06 -4.74 18.30
CA VAL A 71 -14.73 -5.19 17.91
C VAL A 71 -13.71 -4.48 18.79
N LYS A 72 -12.80 -5.24 19.41
CA LYS A 72 -11.68 -4.66 20.16
C LYS A 72 -10.49 -4.44 19.23
N PHE A 73 -9.72 -3.37 19.48
CA PHE A 73 -8.59 -2.98 18.61
C PHE A 73 -7.52 -4.07 18.48
N ASP A 74 -7.23 -4.81 19.56
CA ASP A 74 -6.29 -5.94 19.58
C ASP A 74 -6.72 -7.12 18.70
N ARG A 75 -8.02 -7.20 18.35
CA ARG A 75 -8.61 -8.22 17.47
C ARG A 75 -8.96 -7.67 16.09
N LEU A 76 -8.58 -6.44 15.79
CA LEU A 76 -8.87 -5.81 14.50
C LEU A 76 -8.08 -6.52 13.40
N LYS A 77 -8.79 -7.07 12.41
CA LYS A 77 -8.16 -7.55 11.17
C LYS A 77 -7.77 -6.33 10.33
N THR A 78 -6.51 -6.27 9.93
CA THR A 78 -5.99 -5.24 9.04
C THR A 78 -5.37 -5.89 7.80
N THR A 79 -5.07 -5.09 6.79
CA THR A 79 -4.43 -5.55 5.55
C THR A 79 -2.91 -5.30 5.54
N LEU A 80 -2.33 -4.74 6.61
CA LEU A 80 -0.88 -4.62 6.77
C LEU A 80 -0.34 -5.93 7.36
N ARG A 81 0.39 -6.66 6.54
CA ARG A 81 0.82 -8.05 6.77
C ARG A 81 2.32 -8.15 6.89
N ASP A 82 2.79 -9.18 7.57
CA ASP A 82 4.21 -9.41 7.82
C ASP A 82 4.77 -10.38 6.77
N GLY A 83 5.75 -9.93 5.98
CA GLY A 83 6.33 -10.70 4.90
C GLY A 83 7.11 -11.92 5.39
N ASP A 84 7.84 -11.80 6.50
CA ASP A 84 8.64 -12.90 7.06
C ASP A 84 7.78 -14.01 7.67
N GLU A 85 6.55 -13.68 8.09
CA GLU A 85 5.62 -14.64 8.71
C GLU A 85 4.65 -15.28 7.70
N GLU A 86 4.26 -14.54 6.66
CA GLU A 86 3.23 -14.98 5.70
C GLU A 86 3.79 -15.50 4.37
N MET A 87 5.04 -15.19 4.04
CA MET A 87 5.66 -15.55 2.77
C MET A 87 6.90 -16.43 2.99
N ASP A 88 7.17 -17.33 2.04
CA ASP A 88 8.46 -18.00 1.95
C ASP A 88 9.48 -17.01 1.40
N THR A 89 10.36 -16.49 2.24
CA THR A 89 11.36 -15.47 1.86
C THR A 89 12.55 -16.06 1.12
N GLU A 90 12.72 -17.38 1.08
CA GLU A 90 13.71 -18.03 0.20
C GLU A 90 13.19 -18.05 -1.25
N GLU A 91 11.91 -18.36 -1.44
CA GLU A 91 11.26 -18.30 -2.76
C GLU A 91 10.93 -16.87 -3.20
N ARG A 92 10.60 -16.00 -2.24
CA ARG A 92 10.13 -14.63 -2.45
C ARG A 92 10.98 -13.64 -1.64
N PRO A 93 12.27 -13.48 -1.98
CA PRO A 93 13.22 -12.67 -1.21
C PRO A 93 12.85 -11.19 -1.14
N GLU A 94 11.94 -10.71 -1.99
CA GLU A 94 11.43 -9.35 -1.88
C GLU A 94 10.61 -9.09 -0.60
N PHE A 95 10.17 -10.11 0.12
CA PHE A 95 9.44 -9.97 1.40
C PHE A 95 10.33 -10.11 2.64
N GLU A 96 11.61 -10.42 2.48
CA GLU A 96 12.55 -10.52 3.60
C GLU A 96 12.66 -9.17 4.33
N ASN A 97 12.52 -9.21 5.65
CA ASN A 97 12.53 -8.04 6.53
C ASN A 97 11.56 -6.94 6.06
N ALA A 98 10.39 -7.32 5.54
CA ALA A 98 9.41 -6.40 5.00
C ALA A 98 8.00 -6.63 5.57
N MET A 99 7.24 -5.54 5.67
CA MET A 99 5.79 -5.57 5.77
C MET A 99 5.20 -5.37 4.38
N PHE A 100 3.97 -5.80 4.14
CA PHE A 100 3.30 -5.57 2.86
C PHE A 100 1.81 -5.30 3.01
N ILE A 101 1.26 -4.58 2.04
CA ILE A 101 -0.16 -4.25 1.97
C ILE A 101 -0.63 -4.21 0.52
N ASN A 102 -1.76 -4.86 0.23
CA ASN A 102 -2.46 -4.65 -1.03
C ASN A 102 -3.39 -3.45 -0.91
N VAL A 103 -3.28 -2.52 -1.86
CA VAL A 103 -4.14 -1.34 -1.95
C VAL A 103 -4.86 -1.32 -3.28
N SER A 104 -6.08 -0.78 -3.29
CA SER A 104 -6.90 -0.73 -4.50
C SER A 104 -7.76 0.53 -4.58
N SER A 105 -8.10 0.91 -5.81
CA SER A 105 -8.96 2.05 -6.13
C SER A 105 -9.87 1.69 -7.29
N LYS A 106 -11.14 2.14 -7.23
CA LYS A 106 -12.06 2.04 -8.37
C LYS A 106 -11.72 3.02 -9.48
N THR A 107 -11.13 4.16 -9.14
CA THR A 107 -10.75 5.21 -10.09
C THR A 107 -9.26 5.17 -10.39
N LYS A 108 -8.87 5.55 -11.62
CA LYS A 108 -7.47 5.54 -12.04
C LYS A 108 -6.62 6.45 -11.14
N PRO A 109 -5.56 5.94 -10.48
CA PRO A 109 -4.65 6.78 -9.70
C PRO A 109 -3.84 7.69 -10.63
N GLN A 110 -3.35 8.81 -10.10
CA GLN A 110 -2.37 9.63 -10.80
C GLN A 110 -1.00 9.00 -10.61
N VAL A 111 -0.35 8.63 -11.72
CA VAL A 111 1.01 8.11 -11.73
C VAL A 111 1.92 9.19 -12.30
N VAL A 112 2.94 9.56 -11.52
CA VAL A 112 3.83 10.67 -11.84
C VAL A 112 5.29 10.29 -11.60
N LYS A 113 6.18 10.88 -12.37
CA LYS A 113 7.64 10.84 -12.16
C LYS A 113 8.18 12.24 -11.90
N ARG A 114 9.40 12.31 -11.38
CA ARG A 114 10.16 13.56 -11.35
C ARG A 114 10.98 13.69 -12.62
N GLU A 115 10.77 14.76 -13.35
CA GLU A 115 11.55 15.16 -14.53
C GLU A 115 11.89 16.64 -14.34
N ASP A 116 13.17 16.99 -14.38
CA ASP A 116 13.67 18.37 -14.13
C ASP A 116 13.12 19.05 -12.86
N GLY A 117 12.96 18.27 -11.79
CA GLY A 117 12.48 18.75 -10.50
C GLY A 117 10.96 18.97 -10.41
N VAL A 118 10.21 18.80 -11.50
CA VAL A 118 8.74 18.88 -11.54
C VAL A 118 8.11 17.50 -11.64
N LEU A 119 6.82 17.40 -11.27
CA LEU A 119 6.05 16.16 -11.41
C LEU A 119 5.33 16.15 -12.75
N VAL A 120 5.59 15.12 -13.55
CA VAL A 120 4.92 14.87 -14.83
C VAL A 120 4.24 13.51 -14.80
N LYS A 121 3.10 13.38 -15.48
CA LYS A 121 2.40 12.09 -15.57
C LYS A 121 3.22 11.12 -16.42
N THR A 122 3.22 9.85 -16.03
CA THR A 122 3.77 8.76 -16.84
C THR A 122 2.79 7.59 -16.87
N ASP A 123 2.67 7.00 -18.05
CA ASP A 123 2.03 5.72 -18.32
C ASP A 123 2.97 4.76 -19.06
N ASP A 124 4.29 5.05 -19.02
CA ASP A 124 5.32 4.22 -19.61
C ASP A 124 5.48 2.92 -18.78
N PRO A 125 5.24 1.74 -19.36
CA PRO A 125 5.44 0.47 -18.68
C PRO A 125 6.88 0.25 -18.20
N ASP A 126 7.87 0.86 -18.85
CA ASP A 126 9.27 0.76 -18.45
C ASP A 126 9.59 1.64 -17.21
N GLU A 127 8.72 2.59 -16.88
CA GLU A 127 8.84 3.44 -15.69
C GLU A 127 7.94 2.96 -14.53
N VAL A 128 6.91 2.17 -14.84
CA VAL A 128 5.86 1.76 -13.89
C VAL A 128 5.59 0.25 -14.00
N TYR A 129 6.41 -0.55 -13.31
CA TYR A 129 6.37 -2.02 -13.37
C TYR A 129 6.50 -2.67 -11.98
N SER A 130 6.15 -3.96 -11.89
CA SER A 130 6.35 -4.74 -10.66
C SER A 130 7.85 -4.88 -10.35
N GLY A 131 8.26 -4.38 -9.19
CA GLY A 131 9.65 -4.32 -8.75
C GLY A 131 10.22 -2.90 -8.66
N VAL A 132 9.55 -1.91 -9.27
CA VAL A 132 9.96 -0.49 -9.20
C VAL A 132 9.78 0.07 -7.79
N TYR A 133 10.62 1.04 -7.42
CA TYR A 133 10.46 1.78 -6.18
C TYR A 133 9.63 3.06 -6.39
N ALA A 134 8.74 3.36 -5.45
CA ALA A 134 7.84 4.49 -5.55
C ALA A 134 7.53 5.12 -4.17
N ILE A 135 6.89 6.28 -4.21
CA ILE A 135 6.19 6.87 -3.07
C ILE A 135 4.70 6.72 -3.34
N ALA A 136 3.95 6.16 -2.39
CA ALA A 136 2.52 5.94 -2.51
C ALA A 136 1.73 6.81 -1.53
N SER A 137 0.54 7.25 -1.97
CA SER A 137 -0.45 7.92 -1.13
C SER A 137 -1.65 6.99 -0.97
N ILE A 138 -1.95 6.57 0.26
CA ILE A 138 -3.01 5.60 0.58
C ILE A 138 -3.92 6.09 1.70
#